data_AF-A0A6H1X3Z3-F1
#
_entry.id   AF-A0A6H1X3Z3-F1
#
_cell.length_a   1.000
_cell.length_b   1.000
_cell.length_c   1.000
_cell.angle_alpha   90.00
_cell.angle_beta   90.00
_cell.angle_gamma   90.00
#
_symmetry.space_group_name_H-M   'P 1'
#
loop_
_entity.id
_entity.type
_entity.pdbx_description
1 polymer ?
#
loop_
_entity_poly.entity_id
_entity_poly.type
_entity_poly.pdbx_seq_one_letter_code
_entity_poly.pdbx_strand_id
1 'polypeptide(L)'
;MREALISKDICLNQQVEQLGFRIDFAVINPRDSNRYLLAIEADGATYHSSKTAKERDLYRQRLLEGKGWNFIRIWSRDWWKNRDKEIKRVIDKIEELTKEESEE
;
A
#
# COMPACT_ATOMS: atom_id res chain seq x y z
N MET A 1 11.18 1.67 5.73
CA MET A 1 10.27 1.95 4.60
C MET A 1 9.89 3.41 4.57
N ARG A 2 9.12 3.89 5.56
CA ARG A 2 8.73 5.30 5.70
C ARG A 2 9.87 6.29 5.42
N GLU A 3 10.99 6.16 6.12
CA GLU A 3 12.15 7.05 5.95
C GLU A 3 12.70 7.05 4.52
N ALA A 4 12.77 5.88 3.88
CA ALA A 4 13.23 5.78 2.50
C ALA A 4 12.27 6.46 1.51
N LEU A 5 10.96 6.34 1.73
CA LEU A 5 9.96 7.04 0.91
C LEU A 5 10.01 8.56 1.15
N ILE A 6 10.12 9.00 2.39
CA ILE A 6 10.25 10.43 2.73
C ILE A 6 11.52 11.02 2.12
N SER A 7 12.64 10.29 2.09
CA SER A 7 13.88 10.74 1.45
C SER A 7 13.78 10.92 -0.07
N LYS A 8 12.66 10.48 -0.67
CA LYS A 8 12.31 10.63 -2.09
C LYS A 8 11.17 11.63 -2.30
N ASP A 9 10.89 12.47 -1.30
CA ASP A 9 9.79 13.45 -1.32
C ASP A 9 8.39 12.80 -1.49
N ILE A 10 8.25 11.52 -1.14
CA ILE A 10 6.97 10.83 -1.15
C ILE A 10 6.26 11.05 0.18
N CYS A 11 5.09 11.67 0.13
CA CYS A 11 4.22 11.89 1.29
C CYS A 11 3.32 10.68 1.56
N LEU A 12 3.20 10.30 2.82
CA LEU A 12 2.35 9.17 3.24
C LEU A 12 1.81 9.34 4.67
N ASN A 13 0.64 8.76 4.91
CA ASN A 13 0.01 8.66 6.22
C ASN A 13 0.14 7.23 6.75
N GLN A 14 0.26 7.08 8.06
CA GLN A 14 0.30 5.77 8.71
C GLN A 14 -1.06 5.45 9.34
N GLN A 15 -1.40 4.16 9.41
CA GLN A 15 -2.57 3.65 10.14
C GLN A 15 -3.87 4.34 9.69
N VAL A 16 -4.08 4.46 8.38
CA VAL A 16 -5.27 5.10 7.81
C VAL A 16 -6.46 4.16 7.91
N GLU A 17 -7.59 4.67 8.38
CA GLU A 17 -8.84 3.89 8.47
C GLU A 17 -9.77 4.22 7.31
N GLN A 18 -10.23 3.19 6.60
CA GLN A 18 -11.13 3.30 5.45
C GLN A 18 -12.15 2.15 5.49
N LEU A 19 -13.44 2.48 5.44
CA LEU A 19 -14.55 1.51 5.52
C LEU A 19 -14.47 0.56 6.74
N GLY A 20 -13.94 1.04 7.87
CA GLY A 20 -13.75 0.23 9.08
C GLY A 20 -12.54 -0.72 9.02
N PHE A 21 -11.72 -0.63 7.98
CA PHE A 21 -10.47 -1.36 7.85
C PHE A 21 -9.27 -0.44 8.03
N ARG A 22 -8.18 -0.98 8.54
CA ARG A 22 -6.92 -0.23 8.70
C ARG A 22 -5.94 -0.58 7.58
N ILE A 23 -5.30 0.45 7.04
CA ILE A 23 -4.22 0.39 6.07
C ILE A 23 -2.93 0.84 6.78
N ASP A 24 -1.84 0.08 6.64
CA ASP A 24 -0.60 0.37 7.36
C ASP A 24 0.02 1.71 6.93
N PHE A 25 0.12 1.92 5.62
CA PHE A 25 0.59 3.16 5.02
C PHE A 25 -0.25 3.52 3.78
N ALA A 26 -0.66 4.77 3.68
CA ALA A 26 -1.34 5.29 2.50
C ALA A 26 -0.50 6.42 1.89
N VAL A 27 -0.08 6.23 0.64
CA VAL A 27 0.68 7.22 -0.13
C VAL A 27 -0.29 8.30 -0.60
N ILE A 28 0.02 9.56 -0.29
CA ILE A 28 -0.76 10.71 -0.75
C ILE A 28 -0.51 10.89 -2.24
N ASN A 29 -1.56 11.14 -3.02
CA ASN A 29 -1.40 11.45 -4.43
C ASN A 29 -0.67 12.80 -4.58
N PRO A 30 0.48 12.85 -5.30
CA PRO A 30 1.25 14.07 -5.45
C PRO A 30 0.54 15.15 -6.29
N ARG A 31 -0.50 14.79 -7.04
CA ARG A 31 -1.31 15.72 -7.86
C ARG A 31 -2.60 16.16 -7.20
N ASP A 32 -3.13 15.35 -6.29
CA ASP A 32 -4.29 15.69 -5.48
C ASP A 32 -4.08 15.22 -4.04
N SER A 33 -3.66 16.15 -3.18
CA SER A 33 -3.39 15.85 -1.77
C SER A 33 -4.64 15.42 -0.98
N ASN A 34 -5.84 15.54 -1.54
CA ASN A 34 -7.07 15.05 -0.92
C ASN A 34 -7.33 13.56 -1.19
N ARG A 35 -6.55 12.93 -2.07
CA ARG A 35 -6.68 11.53 -2.44
C ARG A 35 -5.42 10.74 -2.08
N TYR A 36 -5.64 9.44 -1.86
CA TYR A 36 -4.55 8.49 -1.70
C TYR A 36 -4.33 7.75 -3.03
N LEU A 37 -3.06 7.57 -3.39
CA LEU A 37 -2.65 6.90 -4.62
C LEU A 37 -2.50 5.39 -4.43
N LEU A 38 -1.87 4.99 -3.32
CA LEU A 38 -1.44 3.60 -3.07
C LEU A 38 -1.52 3.25 -1.58
N ALA A 39 -2.18 2.14 -1.27
CA ALA A 39 -2.08 1.46 0.01
C ALA A 39 -0.88 0.52 0.02
N ILE A 40 0.01 0.67 1.00
CA ILE A 40 1.12 -0.25 1.26
C ILE A 40 0.81 -1.04 2.52
N GLU A 41 0.79 -2.36 2.41
CA GLU A 41 0.52 -3.26 3.53
C GLU A 41 1.71 -4.19 3.78
N ALA A 42 2.03 -4.38 5.05
CA ALA A 42 2.92 -5.46 5.47
C ALA A 42 2.08 -6.67 5.87
N ASP A 43 2.57 -7.88 5.59
CA ASP A 43 2.03 -9.07 6.24
C ASP A 43 2.29 -8.99 7.75
N GLY A 44 1.26 -8.67 8.52
CA GLY A 44 1.31 -8.84 9.97
C GLY A 44 1.60 -10.30 10.33
N ALA A 45 2.24 -10.53 11.48
CA ALA A 45 2.53 -11.86 12.04
C ALA A 45 1.29 -12.77 12.20
N THR A 46 0.08 -12.23 11.96
CA THR A 46 -1.21 -12.90 11.92
C THR A 46 -1.60 -13.43 10.53
N TYR A 47 -0.63 -13.75 9.65
CA TYR A 47 -0.91 -14.59 8.47
C TYR A 47 -1.13 -16.08 8.86
N HIS A 48 -1.70 -16.33 10.04
CA HIS A 48 -2.02 -17.64 10.56
C HIS A 48 -3.51 -17.98 10.33
N SER A 49 -3.72 -18.51 9.11
CA SER A 49 -4.20 -19.88 8.91
C SER A 49 -5.65 -20.25 9.25
N SER A 50 -6.65 -19.43 8.91
CA SER A 50 -8.01 -19.95 8.69
C SER A 50 -8.56 -19.52 7.32
N LYS A 51 -9.38 -20.39 6.70
CA LYS A 51 -10.06 -20.10 5.42
C LYS A 51 -10.86 -18.78 5.51
N THR A 52 -11.54 -18.58 6.64
CA THR A 52 -12.33 -17.38 6.92
C THR A 52 -11.48 -16.11 7.00
N ALA A 53 -10.27 -16.16 7.57
CA ALA A 53 -9.40 -14.98 7.62
C ALA A 53 -8.97 -14.52 6.21
N LYS A 54 -8.66 -15.48 5.32
CA LYS A 54 -8.30 -15.21 3.92
C LYS A 54 -9.48 -14.64 3.13
N GLU A 55 -10.66 -15.22 3.28
CA GLU A 55 -11.87 -14.73 2.60
C GLU A 55 -12.21 -13.29 3.01
N ARG A 56 -12.07 -12.96 4.30
CA ARG A 56 -12.25 -11.58 4.78
C ARG A 56 -11.21 -10.62 4.22
N ASP A 57 -9.93 -11.01 4.17
CA ASP A 57 -8.87 -10.16 3.61
C ASP A 57 -9.10 -9.90 2.11
N LEU A 58 -9.48 -10.93 1.35
CA LEU A 58 -9.83 -10.79 -0.07
C LEU A 58 -11.07 -9.90 -0.27
N TYR A 59 -12.11 -10.09 0.55
CA TYR A 59 -13.31 -9.26 0.48
C TYR A 59 -13.00 -7.80 0.81
N ARG A 60 -12.22 -7.56 1.86
CA ARG A 60 -11.72 -6.25 2.24
C ARG A 60 -10.96 -5.57 1.11
N GLN A 61 -9.99 -6.26 0.53
CA GLN A 61 -9.21 -5.71 -0.58
C GLN A 61 -10.12 -5.33 -1.75
N ARG A 62 -11.04 -6.21 -2.16
CA ARG A 62 -12.00 -5.92 -3.24
C ARG A 62 -12.88 -4.70 -2.98
N LEU A 63 -13.35 -4.52 -1.74
CA LEU A 63 -14.14 -3.34 -1.38
C LEU A 63 -13.33 -2.05 -1.52
N LEU A 64 -12.08 -2.05 -1.10
CA LEU A 64 -11.19 -0.89 -1.17
C LEU A 64 -10.78 -0.61 -2.62
N GLU A 65 -10.44 -1.63 -3.40
CA GLU A 65 -10.18 -1.52 -4.84
C GLU A 65 -11.40 -0.95 -5.59
N GLY A 66 -12.62 -1.38 -5.24
CA GLY A 66 -13.87 -0.80 -5.77
C GLY A 66 -14.10 0.67 -5.38
N LYS A 67 -13.32 1.22 -4.45
CA LYS A 67 -13.28 2.66 -4.11
C LYS A 67 -12.09 3.39 -4.74
N GLY A 68 -11.37 2.76 -5.66
CA GLY A 68 -10.24 3.34 -6.38
C GLY A 68 -8.90 3.21 -5.65
N TRP A 69 -8.79 2.34 -4.65
CA TRP A 69 -7.50 2.09 -4.00
C TRP A 69 -6.64 1.14 -4.81
N ASN A 70 -5.38 1.51 -5.01
CA ASN A 70 -4.33 0.59 -5.43
C ASN A 70 -3.66 -0.05 -4.21
N PHE A 71 -3.21 -1.30 -4.33
CA PHE A 71 -2.53 -2.02 -3.25
C PHE A 71 -1.15 -2.52 -3.67
N ILE A 72 -0.20 -2.43 -2.75
CA ILE A 72 1.04 -3.20 -2.79
C ILE A 72 1.28 -3.86 -1.43
N ARG A 73 1.45 -5.19 -1.44
CA ARG A 73 1.75 -5.96 -0.23
C ARG A 73 3.22 -6.34 -0.20
N ILE A 74 3.85 -6.16 0.96
CA ILE A 74 5.26 -6.46 1.22
C ILE A 74 5.32 -7.55 2.26
N TRP A 75 5.91 -8.68 1.88
CA TRP A 75 6.09 -9.81 2.77
C TRP A 75 7.31 -9.57 3.66
N SER A 76 7.19 -9.86 4.93
CA SER A 76 8.19 -9.72 5.99
C SER A 76 9.42 -10.52 5.58
N ARG A 77 9.22 -11.74 5.04
CA ARG A 77 10.28 -12.57 4.47
C ARG A 77 11.06 -11.86 3.35
N ASP A 78 10.37 -11.21 2.42
CA ASP A 78 11.01 -10.50 1.30
C ASP A 78 11.70 -9.23 1.78
N TRP A 79 11.09 -8.53 2.73
CA TRP A 79 11.66 -7.37 3.41
C TRP A 79 12.98 -7.69 4.11
N TRP A 80 13.03 -8.78 4.88
CA TRP A 80 14.25 -9.25 5.54
C TRP A 80 15.30 -9.75 4.56
N LYS A 81 14.88 -10.34 3.43
CA LYS A 81 15.78 -10.86 2.41
C LYS A 81 16.44 -9.75 1.59
N ASN A 82 15.68 -8.77 1.12
CA ASN A 82 16.18 -7.65 0.35
C ASN A 82 15.26 -6.43 0.47
N ARG A 83 15.49 -5.66 1.52
CA ARG A 83 14.75 -4.44 1.83
C ARG A 83 14.79 -3.42 0.69
N ASP A 84 15.95 -3.20 0.10
CA ASP A 84 16.14 -2.15 -0.90
C ASP A 84 15.40 -2.49 -2.19
N LYS A 85 15.31 -3.78 -2.53
CA LYS A 85 14.47 -4.26 -3.63
C LYS A 85 12.98 -4.00 -3.37
N GLU A 86 12.48 -4.28 -2.17
CA GLU A 86 11.07 -4.03 -1.85
C GLU A 86 10.74 -2.54 -1.81
N ILE A 87 11.65 -1.70 -1.30
CA ILE A 87 11.50 -0.23 -1.37
C ILE A 87 11.46 0.22 -2.83
N LYS A 88 12.37 -0.27 -3.67
CA LYS A 88 12.37 0.07 -5.10
C LYS A 88 11.07 -0.33 -5.76
N ARG A 89 10.55 -1.54 -5.48
CA ARG A 89 9.26 -2.01 -6.02
C ARG A 89 8.09 -1.10 -5.66
N VAL A 90 8.08 -0.55 -4.45
CA VAL A 90 7.08 0.45 -4.02
C VAL A 90 7.22 1.75 -4.81
N ILE A 91 8.44 2.27 -4.92
CA ILE A 91 8.72 3.52 -5.65
C ILE A 91 8.31 3.37 -7.12
N ASP A 92 8.75 2.30 -7.78
CA ASP A 92 8.41 2.01 -9.18
C ASP A 92 6.88 1.99 -9.38
N LYS A 93 6.12 1.40 -8.43
CA LYS A 93 4.65 1.37 -8.50
C LYS A 93 4.01 2.74 -8.28
N ILE A 94 4.56 3.57 -7.38
CA ILE A 94 4.10 4.94 -7.16
C ILE A 94 4.30 5.77 -8.44
N GLU A 95 5.47 5.65 -9.07
CA GLU A 95 5.78 6.34 -10.33
C GLU A 95 4.87 5.91 -11.48
N GLU A 96 4.58 4.61 -11.59
CA GLU A 96 3.62 4.05 -12.55
C GLU A 96 2.23 4.67 -12.37
N LEU A 97 1.66 4.58 -11.16
CA LEU A 97 0.33 5.10 -10.85
C LEU A 97 0.24 6.63 -11.03
N THR A 98 1.31 7.36 -10.70
CA THR A 98 1.36 8.81 -10.91
C THR A 98 1.34 9.17 -12.40
N LYS A 99 1.92 8.33 -13.26
CA LYS A 99 1.89 8.54 -14.72
C LYS A 99 0.53 8.20 -15.31
N GLU A 100 -0.13 7.14 -14.84
CA GLU A 100 -1.47 6.76 -15.29
C GLU A 100 -2.48 7.90 -15.04
N GLU A 101 -2.46 8.54 -13.87
CA GLU A 101 -3.31 9.71 -13.57
C GLU A 101 -2.91 10.99 -14.34
N SER A 102 -1.95 10.96 -15.28
CA SER A 102 -1.68 12.10 -16.22
C SER A 102 -2.34 11.92 -17.56
N GLU A 103 -2.62 10.67 -17.89
CA GLU A 103 -3.11 10.28 -19.21
C GLU A 103 -4.64 10.17 -19.22
N GLU A 104 -5.27 10.13 -18.05
CA GLU A 104 -6.70 10.38 -17.80
C GLU A 104 -7.04 11.86 -17.65
#